data_AF-A0A969KH32-F1
#
_entry.id   AF-A0A969KH32-F1
#
_cell.length_a   1.000
_cell.length_b   1.000
_cell.length_c   1.000
_cell.angle_alpha   90.00
_cell.angle_beta   90.00
_cell.angle_gamma   90.00
#
_symmetry.space_group_name_H-M   'P 1'
#
loop_
_entity.id
_entity.type
_entity.pdbx_description
1 polymer ?
#
loop_
_entity_poly.entity_id
_entity_poly.type
_entity_poly.pdbx_seq_one_letter_code
_entity_poly.pdbx_strand_id
1 'polypeptide(L)'
;MKAVLWTLSEPNIIYATKWIAGKSLSAKKTAQLDLPENFQYSDADIFNRIRQILNLASLYSPLVICFDQIDAEGAGISESGLHLSQIIALFAMELCESLKKIVVVTSLFRLTWKDYIRALPNAESVVDRIAEVQCDLKGLNSDDVVGLVSTWLDDFYRNFAVNPPYPIYPFDEAELRAFGNEKPSTRNVLKWCRENWNNQKILPSEQIEMAFENSIAGLNPDDFMEEKTQMAKALIFAFNNLIGKIIENVQIDEIQEFRCNTQQSSYSLDFKICGNDNGEQIKIGVILLQSSNGMTINAGLKRLTDYKKFDLTRGCLVRSRKINPTAYASQKLKDKLLLEQGGEWILLAAEEIKPLLAIHELYQNLKDADFSEDELMKYIQDKRFFVDNLLIKEILSAPEGVEPEDTLDEDVSGDLNNSCPQDTENLEELNLSEETDQIST
;
A
#
# COMPACT_ATOMS: atom_id res chain seq x y z
N MET A 1 51.02 -11.10 -9.85
CA MET A 1 50.54 -12.40 -9.35
C MET A 1 50.34 -12.41 -7.84
N LYS A 2 51.34 -12.07 -7.00
CA LYS A 2 51.17 -11.99 -5.52
C LYS A 2 50.00 -11.13 -5.06
N ALA A 3 49.80 -9.95 -5.65
CA ALA A 3 48.65 -9.09 -5.34
C ALA A 3 47.30 -9.78 -5.62
N VAL A 4 47.18 -10.55 -6.70
CA VAL A 4 45.96 -11.30 -7.04
C VAL A 4 45.74 -12.46 -6.06
N LEU A 5 46.79 -13.09 -5.56
CA LEU A 5 46.64 -14.09 -4.49
C LEU A 5 46.16 -13.43 -3.18
N TRP A 6 46.63 -12.22 -2.88
CA TRP A 6 46.16 -11.48 -1.72
C TRP A 6 44.70 -11.03 -1.80
N THR A 7 44.08 -10.96 -2.99
CA THR A 7 42.63 -10.72 -3.08
C THR A 7 41.79 -11.90 -2.59
N LEU A 8 42.39 -13.09 -2.44
CA LEU A 8 41.72 -14.28 -1.88
C LEU A 8 41.84 -14.33 -0.34
N SER A 9 42.57 -13.40 0.28
CA SER A 9 42.76 -13.31 1.72
C SER A 9 41.93 -12.16 2.27
N GLU A 10 40.86 -12.45 3.02
CA GLU A 10 39.99 -11.43 3.65
C GLU A 10 40.73 -10.27 4.34
N PRO A 11 41.77 -10.47 5.17
CA PRO A 11 42.44 -9.36 5.84
C PRO A 11 43.27 -8.47 4.90
N ASN A 12 43.57 -8.94 3.68
CA ASN A 12 44.48 -8.27 2.75
C ASN A 12 43.80 -7.82 1.45
N ILE A 13 42.53 -8.17 1.23
CA ILE A 13 41.78 -7.87 0.00
C ILE A 13 41.76 -6.37 -0.30
N ILE A 14 41.51 -5.51 0.70
CA ILE A 14 41.44 -4.05 0.49
C ILE A 14 42.78 -3.48 0.02
N TYR A 15 43.90 -3.99 0.54
CA TYR A 15 45.24 -3.53 0.17
C TYR A 15 45.66 -4.07 -1.19
N ALA A 16 45.36 -5.34 -1.47
CA ALA A 16 45.56 -5.97 -2.76
C ALA A 16 44.80 -5.24 -3.87
N THR A 17 43.51 -4.96 -3.67
CA THR A 17 42.68 -4.21 -4.62
C THR A 17 43.20 -2.80 -4.84
N LYS A 18 43.61 -2.09 -3.78
CA LYS A 18 44.22 -0.76 -3.90
C LYS A 18 45.50 -0.79 -4.73
N TRP A 19 46.37 -1.77 -4.48
CA TRP A 19 47.62 -1.92 -5.23
C TRP A 19 47.40 -2.31 -6.70
N ILE A 20 46.46 -3.23 -6.97
CA ILE A 20 46.08 -3.62 -8.35
C ILE A 20 45.49 -2.45 -9.12
N ALA A 21 44.74 -1.56 -8.45
CA ALA A 21 44.21 -0.33 -9.03
C ALA A 21 45.27 0.77 -9.23
N GLY A 22 46.56 0.46 -9.06
CA GLY A 22 47.67 1.41 -9.24
C GLY A 22 47.79 2.45 -8.13
N LYS A 23 47.08 2.30 -7.01
CA LYS A 23 47.17 3.23 -5.87
C LYS A 23 48.35 2.84 -4.99
N SER A 24 49.07 3.85 -4.48
CA SER A 24 50.19 3.63 -3.57
C SER A 24 49.71 3.03 -2.24
N LEU A 25 50.49 2.08 -1.73
CA LEU A 25 50.38 1.55 -0.38
C LEU A 25 51.53 2.12 0.46
N SER A 26 51.38 2.12 1.79
CA SER A 26 52.49 2.49 2.66
C SER A 26 53.63 1.47 2.54
N ALA A 27 54.89 1.93 2.55
CA ALA A 27 56.07 1.06 2.42
C ALA A 27 56.02 -0.16 3.37
N LYS A 28 55.56 0.06 4.61
CA LYS A 28 55.36 -1.02 5.60
C LYS A 28 54.36 -2.08 5.13
N LYS A 29 53.24 -1.69 4.52
CA LYS A 29 52.20 -2.63 4.05
C LYS A 29 52.60 -3.28 2.73
N THR A 30 53.31 -2.56 1.88
CA THR A 30 53.89 -3.05 0.62
C THR A 30 54.92 -4.15 0.88
N ALA A 31 55.86 -3.92 1.80
CA ALA A 31 56.82 -4.91 2.26
C ALA A 31 56.15 -6.11 2.94
N GLN A 32 55.11 -5.88 3.77
CA GLN A 32 54.36 -6.97 4.42
C GLN A 32 53.69 -7.91 3.42
N LEU A 33 53.16 -7.36 2.32
CA LEU A 33 52.50 -8.13 1.27
C LEU A 33 53.46 -8.60 0.18
N ASP A 34 54.76 -8.28 0.30
CA ASP A 34 55.79 -8.58 -0.68
C ASP A 34 55.39 -8.10 -2.09
N LEU A 35 54.86 -6.87 -2.14
CA LEU A 35 54.43 -6.18 -3.34
C LEU A 35 55.50 -5.15 -3.76
N PRO A 36 55.66 -4.85 -5.06
CA PRO A 36 56.53 -3.78 -5.54
C PRO A 36 56.13 -2.39 -5.01
N GLU A 37 57.12 -1.60 -4.55
CA GLU A 37 56.92 -0.25 -3.98
C GLU A 37 56.74 0.87 -5.00
N ASN A 38 57.31 0.73 -6.21
CA ASN A 38 57.26 1.76 -7.24
C ASN A 38 56.96 1.15 -8.61
N PHE A 39 55.90 1.63 -9.27
CA PHE A 39 55.61 1.30 -10.66
C PHE A 39 56.46 2.18 -11.59
N GLN A 40 57.79 2.04 -11.57
CA GLN A 40 58.65 2.51 -12.68
C GLN A 40 58.66 1.47 -13.80
N TYR A 41 57.47 1.05 -14.21
CA TYR A 41 57.31 0.09 -15.28
C TYR A 41 57.18 0.87 -16.58
N SER A 42 57.83 0.38 -17.63
CA SER A 42 57.49 0.83 -18.98
C SER A 42 56.04 0.44 -19.29
N ASP A 43 55.38 1.15 -20.21
CA ASP A 43 54.02 0.78 -20.65
C ASP A 43 53.94 -0.68 -21.09
N ALA A 44 55.01 -1.20 -21.70
CA ALA A 44 55.15 -2.61 -22.08
C ALA A 44 55.12 -3.56 -20.87
N ASP A 45 55.74 -3.20 -19.75
CA ASP A 45 55.74 -4.00 -18.53
C ASP A 45 54.35 -4.02 -17.86
N ILE A 46 53.65 -2.88 -17.88
CA ILE A 46 52.27 -2.77 -17.38
C ILE A 46 51.34 -3.62 -18.24
N PHE A 47 51.44 -3.48 -19.56
CA PHE A 47 50.67 -4.27 -20.51
C PHE A 47 50.90 -5.78 -20.33
N ASN A 48 52.16 -6.22 -20.21
CA ASN A 48 52.49 -7.62 -19.98
C ASN A 48 51.90 -8.15 -18.67
N ARG A 49 51.84 -7.33 -17.62
CA ARG A 49 51.20 -7.72 -16.35
C ARG A 49 49.69 -7.86 -16.49
N ILE A 50 49.03 -6.92 -17.15
CA ILE A 50 47.58 -7.00 -17.43
C ILE A 50 47.30 -8.26 -18.25
N ARG A 51 48.07 -8.52 -19.31
CA ARG A 51 47.98 -9.74 -20.11
C ARG A 51 48.13 -11.00 -19.28
N GLN A 52 49.12 -11.08 -18.38
CA GLN A 52 49.31 -12.26 -17.52
C GLN A 52 48.12 -12.48 -16.58
N ILE A 53 47.57 -11.41 -16.01
CA ILE A 53 46.41 -11.48 -15.11
C ILE A 53 45.19 -11.97 -15.88
N LEU A 54 44.89 -11.36 -17.03
CA LEU A 54 43.75 -11.75 -17.87
C LEU A 54 43.92 -13.15 -18.43
N ASN A 55 45.14 -13.56 -18.82
CA ASN A 55 45.41 -14.91 -19.28
C ASN A 55 45.13 -15.94 -18.18
N LEU A 56 45.59 -15.70 -16.97
CA LEU A 56 45.29 -16.56 -15.83
C LEU A 56 43.78 -16.64 -15.57
N ALA A 57 43.07 -15.50 -15.55
CA ALA A 57 41.63 -15.48 -15.34
C ALA A 57 40.88 -16.24 -16.45
N SER A 58 41.34 -16.12 -17.71
CA SER A 58 40.76 -16.81 -18.87
C SER A 58 40.91 -18.34 -18.83
N LEU A 59 41.85 -18.88 -18.02
CA LEU A 59 41.97 -20.32 -17.82
C LEU A 59 40.76 -20.90 -17.06
N TYR A 60 40.15 -20.12 -16.18
CA TYR A 60 39.06 -20.56 -15.32
C TYR A 60 37.68 -20.24 -15.90
N SER A 61 37.52 -19.06 -16.52
CA SER A 61 36.24 -18.62 -17.10
C SER A 61 36.45 -17.82 -18.38
N PRO A 62 35.53 -17.87 -19.36
CA PRO A 62 35.52 -16.91 -20.46
C PRO A 62 35.44 -15.48 -19.93
N LEU A 63 36.28 -14.59 -20.46
CA LEU A 63 36.32 -13.18 -20.07
C LEU A 63 35.51 -12.33 -21.05
N VAL A 64 34.66 -11.45 -20.53
CA VAL A 64 33.99 -10.42 -21.32
C VAL A 64 34.53 -9.07 -20.88
N ILE A 65 35.15 -8.33 -21.81
CA ILE A 65 35.69 -7.00 -21.55
C ILE A 65 34.92 -6.00 -22.40
N CYS A 66 34.23 -5.07 -21.73
CA CYS A 66 33.45 -4.04 -22.38
C CYS A 66 34.17 -2.69 -22.28
N PHE A 67 34.46 -2.07 -23.42
CA PHE A 67 34.92 -0.69 -23.49
C PHE A 67 33.77 0.20 -23.96
N ASP A 68 33.27 1.02 -23.05
CA ASP A 68 32.23 2.01 -23.31
C ASP A 68 32.81 3.42 -23.33
N GLN A 69 32.17 4.33 -24.08
CA GLN A 69 32.54 5.75 -24.20
C GLN A 69 34.03 6.01 -24.54
N ILE A 70 34.63 5.15 -25.36
CA ILE A 70 36.05 5.28 -25.77
C ILE A 70 36.33 6.50 -26.66
N ASP A 71 35.26 7.19 -27.04
CA ASP A 71 35.21 8.38 -27.86
C ASP A 71 34.53 9.56 -27.15
N ALA A 72 34.53 9.55 -25.81
CA ALA A 72 34.05 10.67 -25.01
C ALA A 72 34.76 11.99 -25.38
N GLU A 73 33.99 13.08 -25.47
CA GLU A 73 34.52 14.42 -25.68
C GLU A 73 35.50 14.80 -24.56
N GLY A 74 36.71 15.21 -24.94
CA GLY A 74 37.80 15.51 -23.99
C GLY A 74 38.74 14.33 -23.71
N ALA A 75 38.54 13.18 -24.37
CA ALA A 75 39.55 12.12 -24.41
C ALA A 75 40.84 12.68 -25.01
N GLY A 76 41.84 12.88 -24.15
CA GLY A 76 43.10 13.52 -24.51
C GLY A 76 43.82 12.78 -25.63
N ILE A 77 44.55 13.55 -26.43
CA ILE A 77 45.56 13.01 -27.34
C ILE A 77 46.74 12.58 -26.46
N SER A 78 47.22 11.34 -26.63
CA SER A 78 48.41 10.88 -25.90
C SER A 78 49.65 11.69 -26.25
N GLU A 79 50.72 11.56 -25.47
CA GLU A 79 52.03 12.12 -25.82
C GLU A 79 52.55 11.63 -27.18
N SER A 80 52.04 10.48 -27.66
CA SER A 80 52.33 9.90 -28.98
C SER A 80 51.41 10.40 -30.11
N GLY A 81 50.50 11.32 -29.85
CA GLY A 81 49.60 11.88 -30.87
C GLY A 81 48.39 11.00 -31.21
N LEU A 82 48.14 9.92 -30.46
CA LEU A 82 47.03 9.01 -30.70
C LEU A 82 45.79 9.40 -29.89
N HIS A 83 44.62 9.23 -30.48
CA HIS A 83 43.35 9.38 -29.79
C HIS A 83 43.11 8.17 -28.85
N LEU A 84 42.39 8.38 -27.74
CA LEU A 84 42.07 7.30 -26.79
C LEU A 84 41.42 6.08 -27.47
N SER A 85 40.50 6.32 -28.40
CA SER A 85 39.86 5.24 -29.16
C SER A 85 40.87 4.39 -29.95
N GLN A 86 41.93 5.01 -30.50
CA GLN A 86 43.00 4.30 -31.20
C GLN A 86 43.84 3.47 -30.24
N ILE A 87 44.17 4.01 -29.07
CA ILE A 87 44.93 3.30 -28.02
C ILE A 87 44.13 2.08 -27.55
N ILE A 88 42.83 2.26 -27.27
CA ILE A 88 41.96 1.17 -26.82
C ILE A 88 41.76 0.14 -27.93
N ALA A 89 41.65 0.55 -29.20
CA ALA A 89 41.54 -0.38 -30.31
C ALA A 89 42.81 -1.24 -30.49
N LEU A 90 43.99 -0.64 -30.39
CA LEU A 90 45.27 -1.36 -30.41
C LEU A 90 45.37 -2.31 -29.21
N PHE A 91 45.00 -1.84 -28.02
CA PHE A 91 44.97 -2.66 -26.81
C PHE A 91 44.01 -3.84 -26.95
N ALA A 92 42.80 -3.62 -27.46
CA ALA A 92 41.81 -4.66 -27.70
C ALA A 92 42.29 -5.69 -28.73
N MET A 93 42.92 -5.24 -29.82
CA MET A 93 43.54 -6.12 -30.81
C MET A 93 44.59 -7.02 -30.14
N GLU A 94 45.51 -6.45 -29.37
CA GLU A 94 46.55 -7.21 -28.68
C GLU A 94 45.97 -8.19 -27.64
N LEU A 95 44.87 -7.84 -26.96
CA LEU A 95 44.16 -8.75 -26.05
C LEU A 95 43.57 -9.93 -26.79
N CYS A 96 42.90 -9.71 -27.93
CA CYS A 96 42.33 -10.76 -28.77
C CYS A 96 43.42 -11.72 -29.31
N GLU A 97 44.61 -11.22 -29.64
CA GLU A 97 45.73 -12.05 -30.06
C GLU A 97 46.37 -12.82 -28.91
N SER A 98 46.32 -12.25 -27.72
CA SER A 98 47.03 -12.76 -26.54
C SER A 98 46.24 -13.79 -25.73
N LEU A 99 44.91 -13.76 -25.82
CA LEU A 99 43.99 -14.50 -24.95
C LEU A 99 43.05 -15.38 -25.78
N LYS A 100 42.89 -16.65 -25.40
CA LYS A 100 42.11 -17.63 -26.18
C LYS A 100 40.61 -17.68 -25.85
N LYS A 101 40.19 -17.16 -24.69
CA LYS A 101 38.82 -17.23 -24.18
C LYS A 101 38.34 -15.85 -23.75
N ILE A 102 38.30 -14.92 -24.71
CA ILE A 102 37.88 -13.54 -24.48
C ILE A 102 36.81 -13.13 -25.50
N VAL A 103 35.86 -12.32 -25.04
CA VAL A 103 34.96 -11.52 -25.87
C VAL A 103 35.20 -10.06 -25.53
N VAL A 104 35.58 -9.27 -26.52
CA VAL A 104 35.72 -7.82 -26.36
C VAL A 104 34.51 -7.15 -27.00
N VAL A 105 33.84 -6.28 -26.25
CA VAL A 105 32.70 -5.48 -26.74
C VAL A 105 33.10 -4.03 -26.69
N THR A 106 33.09 -3.35 -27.83
CA THR A 106 33.38 -1.91 -27.91
C THR A 106 32.16 -1.16 -28.43
N SER A 107 31.88 -0.02 -27.81
CA SER A 107 30.83 0.92 -28.25
C SER A 107 31.49 2.24 -28.63
N LEU A 108 31.22 2.72 -29.84
CA LEU A 108 31.78 3.96 -30.37
C LEU A 108 30.90 4.52 -31.50
N PHE A 109 30.96 5.83 -31.70
CA PHE A 109 30.29 6.52 -32.80
C PHE A 109 30.88 6.14 -34.15
N ARG A 110 30.01 6.09 -35.16
CA ARG A 110 30.40 5.74 -36.55
C ARG A 110 31.48 6.65 -37.13
N LEU A 111 31.49 7.92 -36.74
CA LEU A 111 32.54 8.87 -37.15
C LEU A 111 33.87 8.49 -36.50
N THR A 112 33.88 8.17 -35.20
CA THR A 112 35.09 7.72 -34.50
C THR A 112 35.70 6.48 -35.15
N TRP A 113 34.86 5.52 -35.55
CA TRP A 113 35.27 4.34 -36.30
C TRP A 113 35.99 4.70 -37.60
N LYS A 114 35.39 5.59 -38.37
CA LYS A 114 35.86 5.97 -39.71
C LYS A 114 37.11 6.84 -39.65
N ASP A 115 37.12 7.84 -38.79
CA ASP A 115 38.09 8.93 -38.82
C ASP A 115 39.32 8.66 -37.95
N TYR A 116 39.18 7.84 -36.90
CA TYR A 116 40.30 7.49 -36.01
C TYR A 116 40.74 6.03 -36.13
N ILE A 117 39.82 5.07 -36.04
CA ILE A 117 40.21 3.64 -36.03
C ILE A 117 40.69 3.19 -37.41
N ARG A 118 39.91 3.49 -38.47
CA ARG A 118 40.30 3.14 -39.84
C ARG A 118 41.43 3.99 -40.42
N ALA A 119 41.80 5.07 -39.74
CA ALA A 119 42.94 5.91 -40.11
C ALA A 119 44.27 5.42 -39.51
N LEU A 120 44.25 4.36 -38.68
CA LEU A 120 45.48 3.77 -38.14
C LEU A 120 46.36 3.18 -39.26
N PRO A 121 47.70 3.27 -39.16
CA PRO A 121 48.60 2.67 -40.13
C PRO A 121 48.42 1.15 -40.31
N ASN A 122 47.98 0.46 -39.27
CA ASN A 122 47.68 -0.97 -39.22
C ASN A 122 46.17 -1.27 -39.12
N ALA A 123 45.32 -0.37 -39.64
CA ALA A 123 43.88 -0.46 -39.51
C ALA A 123 43.28 -1.80 -39.95
N GLU A 124 43.78 -2.42 -41.03
CA GLU A 124 43.27 -3.71 -41.50
C GLU A 124 43.42 -4.81 -40.44
N SER A 125 44.59 -4.92 -39.80
CA SER A 125 44.83 -5.89 -38.74
C SER A 125 43.98 -5.61 -37.50
N VAL A 126 43.82 -4.33 -37.15
CA VAL A 126 42.97 -3.93 -36.01
C VAL A 126 41.52 -4.32 -36.28
N VAL A 127 40.98 -3.95 -37.44
CA VAL A 127 39.59 -4.19 -37.84
C VAL A 127 39.28 -5.69 -37.91
N ASP A 128 40.17 -6.51 -38.49
CA ASP A 128 40.00 -7.97 -38.57
C ASP A 128 39.85 -8.63 -37.19
N ARG A 129 40.47 -8.05 -36.16
CA ARG A 129 40.43 -8.59 -34.79
C ARG A 129 39.30 -8.04 -33.92
N ILE A 130 38.99 -6.75 -34.02
CA ILE A 130 38.05 -6.09 -33.10
C ILE A 130 36.64 -5.92 -33.69
N ALA A 131 36.47 -6.10 -35.00
CA ALA A 131 35.19 -5.99 -35.69
C ALA A 131 34.78 -7.28 -36.40
N GLU A 132 35.11 -8.44 -35.80
CA GLU A 132 34.63 -9.75 -36.23
C GLU A 132 33.09 -9.77 -36.31
N VAL A 133 32.43 -9.10 -35.36
CA VAL A 133 30.98 -8.84 -35.37
C VAL A 133 30.75 -7.35 -35.20
N GLN A 134 30.11 -6.72 -36.19
CA GLN A 134 29.71 -5.32 -36.12
C GLN A 134 28.18 -5.21 -36.02
N CYS A 135 27.70 -4.46 -35.03
CA CYS A 135 26.29 -4.16 -34.85
C CYS A 135 26.06 -2.65 -34.91
N ASP A 136 25.40 -2.18 -35.97
CA ASP A 136 25.04 -0.77 -36.10
C ASP A 136 23.70 -0.53 -35.39
N LEU A 137 23.74 0.22 -34.28
CA LEU A 137 22.53 0.64 -33.58
C LEU A 137 21.80 1.70 -34.40
N LYS A 138 20.51 1.44 -34.66
CA LYS A 138 19.61 2.37 -35.35
C LYS A 138 18.66 3.00 -34.34
N GLY A 139 18.17 4.20 -34.65
CA GLY A 139 17.05 4.78 -33.91
C GLY A 139 15.81 3.92 -34.06
N LEU A 140 14.94 3.95 -33.04
CA LEU A 140 13.72 3.14 -32.98
C LEU A 140 12.70 3.65 -34.01
N ASN A 141 12.13 2.75 -34.79
CA ASN A 141 11.01 3.10 -35.68
C ASN A 141 9.67 3.11 -34.90
N SER A 142 8.57 3.49 -35.56
CA SER A 142 7.24 3.56 -34.93
C SER A 142 6.78 2.24 -34.29
N ASP A 143 7.03 1.09 -34.91
CA ASP A 143 6.70 -0.21 -34.32
C ASP A 143 7.63 -0.55 -33.15
N ASP A 144 8.92 -0.23 -33.26
CA ASP A 144 9.88 -0.44 -32.17
C ASP A 144 9.52 0.38 -30.92
N VAL A 145 9.05 1.61 -31.10
CA VAL A 145 8.60 2.49 -30.00
C VAL A 145 7.39 1.90 -29.29
N VAL A 146 6.37 1.49 -30.03
CA VAL A 146 5.16 0.86 -29.47
C VAL A 146 5.53 -0.44 -28.76
N GLY A 147 6.37 -1.27 -29.38
CA GLY A 147 6.84 -2.53 -28.80
C GLY A 147 7.64 -2.33 -27.51
N LEU A 148 8.53 -1.33 -27.47
CA LEU A 148 9.29 -0.96 -26.27
C LEU A 148 8.36 -0.57 -25.12
N VAL A 149 7.42 0.34 -25.38
CA VAL A 149 6.49 0.85 -24.35
C VAL A 149 5.58 -0.28 -23.87
N SER A 150 5.03 -1.08 -24.78
CA SER A 150 4.17 -2.22 -24.45
C SER A 150 4.91 -3.26 -23.59
N THR A 151 6.17 -3.58 -23.91
CA THR A 151 6.96 -4.54 -23.14
C THR A 151 7.21 -4.04 -21.71
N TRP A 152 7.52 -2.75 -21.58
CA TRP A 152 7.82 -2.14 -20.28
C TRP A 152 6.58 -2.08 -19.38
N LEU A 153 5.41 -1.80 -19.96
CA LEU A 153 4.13 -1.78 -19.26
C LEU A 153 3.59 -3.18 -18.94
N ASP A 154 3.83 -4.17 -19.79
CA ASP A 154 3.41 -5.56 -19.55
C ASP A 154 4.04 -6.12 -18.26
N ASP A 155 5.33 -5.82 -18.01
CA ASP A 155 5.98 -6.16 -16.74
C ASP A 155 5.29 -5.50 -15.55
N PHE A 156 4.93 -4.22 -15.67
CA PHE A 156 4.20 -3.49 -14.63
C PHE A 156 2.82 -4.12 -14.36
N TYR A 157 2.00 -4.30 -15.40
CA TYR A 157 0.64 -4.83 -15.25
C TYR A 157 0.61 -6.24 -14.68
N ARG A 158 1.54 -7.11 -15.09
CA ARG A 158 1.66 -8.46 -14.52
C ARG A 158 2.06 -8.43 -13.05
N ASN A 159 2.98 -7.55 -12.66
CA ASN A 159 3.44 -7.44 -11.28
C ASN A 159 2.36 -6.90 -10.33
N PHE A 160 1.46 -6.05 -10.82
CA PHE A 160 0.39 -5.45 -10.02
C PHE A 160 -0.99 -6.09 -10.24
N ALA A 161 -1.09 -7.14 -11.05
CA ALA A 161 -2.35 -7.83 -11.39
C ALA A 161 -3.46 -6.89 -11.91
N VAL A 162 -3.08 -5.85 -12.66
CA VAL A 162 -4.02 -4.89 -13.25
C VAL A 162 -4.21 -5.23 -14.72
N ASN A 163 -5.47 -5.30 -15.19
CA ASN A 163 -5.79 -5.49 -16.60
C ASN A 163 -5.95 -4.13 -17.28
N PRO A 164 -4.99 -3.69 -18.13
CA PRO A 164 -5.15 -2.44 -18.84
C PRO A 164 -6.23 -2.56 -19.94
N PRO A 165 -6.91 -1.47 -20.29
CA PRO A 165 -7.83 -1.45 -21.43
C PRO A 165 -7.16 -1.83 -22.76
N TYR A 166 -5.87 -1.50 -22.91
CA TYR A 166 -5.04 -1.86 -24.06
C TYR A 166 -3.53 -1.87 -23.67
N PRO A 167 -2.65 -2.55 -24.41
CA PRO A 167 -1.28 -2.86 -23.96
C PRO A 167 -0.35 -1.68 -23.69
N ILE A 168 -0.67 -0.51 -24.24
CA ILE A 168 0.12 0.73 -24.09
C ILE A 168 -0.61 1.80 -23.28
N TYR A 169 -1.68 1.46 -22.56
CA TYR A 169 -2.33 2.39 -21.65
C TYR A 169 -1.28 2.93 -20.65
N PRO A 170 -1.29 4.22 -20.26
CA PRO A 170 -2.28 5.25 -20.58
C PRO A 170 -1.93 6.12 -21.81
N PHE A 171 -1.01 5.67 -22.67
CA PHE A 171 -0.55 6.44 -23.83
C PHE A 171 -1.47 6.26 -25.05
N ASP A 172 -1.39 7.21 -25.98
CA ASP A 172 -2.03 7.10 -27.29
C ASP A 172 -1.09 6.44 -28.31
N GLU A 173 -1.59 5.47 -29.09
CA GLU A 173 -0.77 4.75 -30.07
C GLU A 173 -0.28 5.67 -31.19
N ALA A 174 -1.12 6.61 -31.64
CA ALA A 174 -0.77 7.50 -32.74
C ALA A 174 0.34 8.47 -32.32
N GLU A 175 0.31 8.97 -31.09
CA GLU A 175 1.39 9.79 -30.52
C GLU A 175 2.72 9.03 -30.45
N LEU A 176 2.71 7.79 -29.92
CA LEU A 176 3.91 6.95 -29.86
C LEU A 176 4.46 6.64 -31.25
N ARG A 177 3.59 6.29 -32.21
CA ARG A 177 4.00 6.04 -33.59
C ARG A 177 4.54 7.28 -34.29
N ALA A 178 3.94 8.45 -34.04
CA ALA A 178 4.42 9.73 -34.54
C ALA A 178 5.81 10.05 -34.00
N PHE A 179 6.04 9.83 -32.70
CA PHE A 179 7.35 10.00 -32.09
C PHE A 179 8.41 9.08 -32.70
N GLY A 180 8.03 7.84 -33.05
CA GLY A 180 8.92 6.91 -33.76
C GLY A 180 9.38 7.36 -35.15
N ASN A 181 8.67 8.28 -35.81
CA ASN A 181 9.12 8.84 -37.09
C ASN A 181 10.41 9.67 -36.95
N GLU A 182 10.68 10.21 -35.76
CA GLU A 182 11.90 10.97 -35.45
C GLU A 182 13.12 10.05 -35.23
N LYS A 183 12.91 8.73 -35.23
CA LYS A 183 13.93 7.71 -34.93
C LYS A 183 14.61 7.94 -33.58
N PRO A 184 13.85 8.06 -32.48
CA PRO A 184 14.39 8.36 -31.16
C PRO A 184 15.28 7.23 -30.63
N SER A 185 16.13 7.57 -29.66
CA SER A 185 16.78 6.55 -28.83
C SER A 185 15.79 5.97 -27.81
N THR A 186 16.04 4.76 -27.32
CA THR A 186 15.30 4.15 -26.20
C THR A 186 15.17 5.11 -25.01
N ARG A 187 16.24 5.82 -24.67
CA ARG A 187 16.25 6.78 -23.56
C ARG A 187 15.29 7.95 -23.79
N ASN A 188 15.22 8.46 -25.02
CA ASN A 188 14.33 9.56 -25.36
C ASN A 188 12.86 9.12 -25.30
N VAL A 189 12.55 7.90 -25.76
CA VAL A 189 11.20 7.32 -25.63
C VAL A 189 10.80 7.22 -24.17
N LEU A 190 11.61 6.59 -23.33
CA LEU A 190 11.29 6.44 -21.90
C LEU A 190 11.17 7.79 -21.19
N LYS A 191 12.00 8.78 -21.57
CA LYS A 191 11.89 10.15 -21.06
C LYS A 191 10.57 10.79 -21.47
N TRP A 192 10.18 10.67 -22.74
CA TRP A 192 8.90 11.17 -23.24
C TRP A 192 7.73 10.52 -22.51
N CYS A 193 7.75 9.18 -22.33
CA CYS A 193 6.71 8.46 -21.59
C CYS A 193 6.60 8.93 -20.14
N ARG A 194 7.72 9.25 -19.48
CA ARG A 194 7.71 9.81 -18.13
C ARG A 194 7.10 11.22 -18.08
N GLU A 195 7.37 12.04 -19.09
CA GLU A 195 6.89 13.42 -19.17
C GLU A 195 5.42 13.51 -19.59
N ASN A 196 4.94 12.54 -20.37
CA ASN A 196 3.57 12.42 -20.87
C ASN A 196 2.80 11.28 -20.19
N TRP A 197 3.30 10.79 -19.05
CA TRP A 197 2.56 9.84 -18.23
C TRP A 197 1.25 10.52 -17.87
N ASN A 198 0.14 9.93 -18.31
CA ASN A 198 -1.15 10.58 -18.40
C ASN A 198 -1.60 11.04 -17.00
N ASN A 199 -1.27 12.28 -16.65
CA ASN A 199 -1.87 13.00 -15.53
C ASN A 199 -3.25 13.49 -15.97
N GLN A 200 -4.08 12.60 -16.52
CA GLN A 200 -5.51 12.86 -16.49
C GLN A 200 -5.82 13.05 -15.01
N LYS A 201 -6.01 14.31 -14.61
CA LYS A 201 -6.59 14.66 -13.33
C LYS A 201 -7.99 14.07 -13.39
N ILE A 202 -8.10 12.81 -12.99
CA ILE A 202 -9.38 12.21 -12.66
C ILE A 202 -10.05 13.24 -11.77
N LEU A 203 -11.26 13.67 -12.13
CA LEU A 203 -11.94 14.68 -11.35
C LEU A 203 -12.05 14.16 -9.91
N PRO A 204 -11.88 15.00 -8.87
CA PRO A 204 -12.00 14.54 -7.49
C PRO A 204 -13.27 13.72 -7.24
N SER A 205 -14.38 14.09 -7.89
CA SER A 205 -15.64 13.33 -7.85
C SER A 205 -15.53 11.90 -8.39
N GLU A 206 -14.81 11.68 -9.50
CA GLU A 206 -14.60 10.35 -10.07
C GLU A 206 -13.65 9.51 -9.21
N GLN A 207 -12.65 10.14 -8.60
CA GLN A 207 -11.77 9.47 -7.63
C GLN A 207 -12.54 9.01 -6.39
N ILE A 208 -13.38 9.89 -5.84
CA ILE A 208 -14.22 9.58 -4.70
C ILE A 208 -15.23 8.48 -5.06
N GLU A 209 -15.83 8.51 -6.25
CA GLU A 209 -16.75 7.46 -6.71
C GLU A 209 -16.04 6.10 -6.80
N MET A 210 -14.86 6.03 -7.41
CA MET A 210 -14.08 4.79 -7.47
C MET A 210 -13.68 4.29 -6.08
N ALA A 211 -13.23 5.20 -5.20
CA ALA A 211 -12.87 4.84 -3.83
C ALA A 211 -14.09 4.31 -3.04
N PHE A 212 -15.25 4.94 -3.23
CA PHE A 212 -16.51 4.52 -2.64
C PHE A 212 -16.94 3.14 -3.14
N GLU A 213 -16.94 2.91 -4.46
CA GLU A 213 -17.27 1.61 -5.05
C GLU A 213 -16.33 0.50 -4.57
N ASN A 214 -15.03 0.79 -4.45
CA ASN A 214 -14.05 -0.15 -3.92
C ASN A 214 -14.30 -0.47 -2.44
N SER A 215 -14.60 0.54 -1.61
CA SER A 215 -14.95 0.33 -0.20
C SER A 215 -16.23 -0.51 -0.07
N ILE A 216 -17.27 -0.21 -0.86
CA ILE A 216 -18.50 -1.02 -0.91
C ILE A 216 -18.20 -2.47 -1.31
N ALA A 217 -17.35 -2.69 -2.31
CA ALA A 217 -16.98 -4.03 -2.77
C ALA A 217 -16.18 -4.82 -1.72
N GLY A 218 -15.38 -4.12 -0.91
CA GLY A 218 -14.61 -4.72 0.19
C GLY A 218 -15.45 -5.07 1.43
N LEU A 219 -16.63 -4.48 1.60
CA LEU A 219 -17.51 -4.72 2.74
C LEU A 219 -18.34 -6.01 2.56
N ASN A 220 -18.01 -7.02 3.37
CA ASN A 220 -18.77 -8.26 3.49
C ASN A 220 -19.85 -8.15 4.58
N PRO A 221 -21.15 -8.35 4.26
CA PRO A 221 -22.25 -8.29 5.22
C PRO A 221 -22.08 -9.16 6.46
N ASP A 222 -21.55 -10.37 6.31
CA ASP A 222 -21.38 -11.29 7.44
C ASP A 222 -20.39 -10.76 8.49
N ASP A 223 -19.39 -9.99 8.04
CA ASP A 223 -18.34 -9.46 8.91
C ASP A 223 -18.80 -8.17 9.59
N PHE A 224 -19.30 -7.18 8.84
CA PHE A 224 -19.62 -5.88 9.41
C PHE A 224 -20.91 -5.87 10.25
N MET A 225 -21.84 -6.80 10.01
CA MET A 225 -23.10 -6.87 10.77
C MET A 225 -22.90 -7.30 12.23
N GLU A 226 -21.76 -7.91 12.56
CA GLU A 226 -21.38 -8.22 13.95
C GLU A 226 -20.58 -7.08 14.61
N GLU A 227 -20.03 -6.15 13.82
CA GLU A 227 -19.20 -5.03 14.27
C GLU A 227 -20.02 -3.81 14.74
N LYS A 228 -20.71 -3.97 15.87
CA LYS A 228 -21.56 -2.95 16.50
C LYS A 228 -20.90 -1.56 16.55
N THR A 229 -19.63 -1.50 16.99
CA THR A 229 -18.92 -0.23 17.19
C THR A 229 -18.71 0.52 15.87
N GLN A 230 -18.43 -0.21 14.78
CA GLN A 230 -18.19 0.37 13.47
C GLN A 230 -19.50 0.96 12.90
N MET A 231 -20.60 0.22 13.00
CA MET A 231 -21.92 0.68 12.57
C MET A 231 -22.40 1.89 13.37
N ALA A 232 -22.22 1.88 14.70
CA ALA A 232 -22.57 3.02 15.55
C ALA A 232 -21.80 4.29 15.15
N LYS A 233 -20.48 4.17 14.90
CA LYS A 233 -19.64 5.30 14.45
C LYS A 233 -20.07 5.83 13.09
N ALA A 234 -20.40 4.94 12.14
CA ALA A 234 -20.88 5.35 10.82
C ALA A 234 -22.22 6.11 10.91
N LEU A 235 -23.16 5.66 11.75
CA LEU A 235 -24.41 6.38 11.99
C LEU A 235 -24.18 7.72 12.69
N ILE A 236 -23.35 7.77 13.72
CA ILE A 236 -22.98 9.03 14.40
C ILE A 236 -22.36 10.00 13.40
N PHE A 237 -21.45 9.53 12.54
CA PHE A 237 -20.85 10.34 11.48
C PHE A 237 -21.91 10.88 10.52
N ALA A 238 -22.84 10.03 10.05
CA ALA A 238 -23.92 10.46 9.17
C ALA A 238 -24.82 11.52 9.85
N PHE A 239 -25.28 11.27 11.08
CA PHE A 239 -26.15 12.19 11.81
C PHE A 239 -25.48 13.52 12.16
N ASN A 240 -24.19 13.53 12.50
CA ASN A 240 -23.44 14.79 12.69
C ASN A 240 -23.46 15.67 11.43
N ASN A 241 -23.46 15.05 10.24
CA ASN A 241 -23.54 15.74 8.95
C ASN A 241 -24.96 16.14 8.53
N LEU A 242 -25.94 15.81 9.37
CA LEU A 242 -27.34 16.16 9.20
C LEU A 242 -27.82 17.19 10.24
N ILE A 243 -26.96 17.63 11.16
CA ILE A 243 -27.27 18.72 12.11
C ILE A 243 -27.72 19.97 11.33
N GLY A 244 -28.81 20.58 11.78
CA GLY A 244 -29.47 21.73 11.17
C GLY A 244 -30.38 21.40 9.97
N LYS A 245 -30.44 20.13 9.53
CA LYS A 245 -31.35 19.69 8.47
C LYS A 245 -32.63 19.11 9.07
N ILE A 246 -33.69 19.16 8.26
CA ILE A 246 -35.00 18.55 8.57
C ILE A 246 -35.15 17.29 7.73
N ILE A 247 -35.37 16.15 8.38
CA ILE A 247 -35.61 14.84 7.74
C ILE A 247 -36.77 14.18 8.49
N GLU A 248 -37.76 13.67 7.75
CA GLU A 248 -39.01 13.12 8.33
C GLU A 248 -39.67 14.04 9.38
N ASN A 249 -39.68 15.36 9.10
CA ASN A 249 -40.18 16.43 9.98
C ASN A 249 -39.36 16.69 11.26
N VAL A 250 -38.29 15.93 11.48
CA VAL A 250 -37.36 16.14 12.59
C VAL A 250 -36.22 17.06 12.16
N GLN A 251 -36.11 18.22 12.81
CA GLN A 251 -34.90 19.03 12.77
C GLN A 251 -33.88 18.46 13.76
N ILE A 252 -32.69 18.10 13.28
CA ILE A 252 -31.61 17.58 14.13
C ILE A 252 -30.81 18.76 14.69
N ASP A 253 -30.70 18.86 16.01
CA ASP A 253 -29.96 19.95 16.66
C ASP A 253 -28.60 19.49 17.19
N GLU A 254 -28.52 18.27 17.76
CA GLU A 254 -27.29 17.74 18.37
C GLU A 254 -27.28 16.21 18.41
N ILE A 255 -26.10 15.60 18.28
CA ILE A 255 -25.86 14.18 18.52
C ILE A 255 -25.00 14.03 19.78
N GLN A 256 -25.50 13.31 20.78
CA GLN A 256 -24.81 13.05 22.04
C GLN A 256 -24.36 11.59 22.13
N GLU A 257 -23.05 11.38 22.22
CA GLU A 257 -22.46 10.06 22.47
C GLU A 257 -22.43 9.73 23.96
N PHE A 258 -22.76 8.49 24.31
CA PHE A 258 -22.65 8.01 25.69
C PHE A 258 -21.24 7.47 25.95
N ARG A 259 -20.38 8.28 26.59
CA ARG A 259 -19.06 7.81 27.04
C ARG A 259 -19.20 6.98 28.32
N CYS A 260 -19.00 5.66 28.22
CA CYS A 260 -18.93 4.79 29.41
C CYS A 260 -17.49 4.57 29.87
N ASN A 261 -17.24 4.80 31.17
CA ASN A 261 -15.98 4.45 31.82
C ASN A 261 -15.89 2.91 32.04
N THR A 262 -15.14 2.25 31.15
CA THR A 262 -14.35 1.01 31.27
C THR A 262 -14.84 -0.28 31.98
N GLN A 263 -16.08 -0.43 32.47
CA GLN A 263 -16.60 -1.77 32.89
C GLN A 263 -18.03 -2.10 32.41
N GLN A 264 -18.73 -1.17 31.77
CA GLN A 264 -20.13 -1.34 31.33
C GLN A 264 -20.35 -1.00 29.84
N SER A 265 -19.28 -0.86 29.06
CA SER A 265 -19.27 -0.30 27.71
C SER A 265 -20.00 -1.14 26.66
N SER A 266 -20.18 -2.44 26.84
CA SER A 266 -20.84 -3.30 25.85
C SER A 266 -22.36 -3.16 25.81
N TYR A 267 -22.96 -2.44 26.78
CA TYR A 267 -24.41 -2.44 26.95
C TYR A 267 -25.04 -1.04 27.01
N SER A 268 -24.28 0.05 26.83
CA SER A 268 -24.82 1.41 26.81
C SER A 268 -25.63 1.70 25.54
N LEU A 269 -26.50 2.71 25.62
CA LEU A 269 -27.02 3.38 24.43
C LEU A 269 -25.83 3.82 23.58
N ASP A 270 -25.94 3.71 22.25
CA ASP A 270 -24.84 4.04 21.38
C ASP A 270 -24.71 5.55 21.22
N PHE A 271 -25.85 6.21 20.95
CA PHE A 271 -25.94 7.66 20.90
C PHE A 271 -27.39 8.12 21.12
N LYS A 272 -27.56 9.43 21.29
CA LYS A 272 -28.85 10.11 21.40
C LYS A 272 -28.92 11.23 20.37
N ILE A 273 -30.03 11.30 19.64
CA ILE A 273 -30.35 12.37 18.71
C ILE A 273 -31.25 13.36 19.46
N CYS A 274 -30.80 14.61 19.57
CA CYS A 274 -31.60 15.71 20.12
C CYS A 274 -32.08 16.58 18.96
N GLY A 275 -33.36 16.89 18.93
CA GLY A 275 -33.95 17.68 17.86
C GLY A 275 -35.33 18.23 18.19
N ASN A 276 -36.01 18.69 17.15
CA ASN A 276 -37.33 19.26 17.23
C ASN A 276 -38.23 18.65 16.14
N ASP A 277 -39.39 18.14 16.54
CA ASP A 277 -40.47 17.74 15.64
C ASP A 277 -41.66 18.67 15.86
N ASN A 278 -41.97 19.49 14.85
CA ASN A 278 -43.14 20.40 14.85
C ASN A 278 -43.29 21.31 16.09
N GLY A 279 -42.17 21.72 16.69
CA GLY A 279 -42.11 22.57 17.89
C GLY A 279 -41.86 21.81 19.19
N GLU A 280 -41.99 20.49 19.19
CA GLU A 280 -41.75 19.64 20.37
C GLU A 280 -40.31 19.13 20.39
N GLN A 281 -39.67 19.22 21.57
CA GLN A 281 -38.32 18.72 21.74
C GLN A 281 -38.34 17.20 21.76
N ILE A 282 -37.59 16.56 20.87
CA ILE A 282 -37.42 15.12 20.82
C ILE A 282 -35.99 14.71 21.17
N LYS A 283 -35.86 13.58 21.86
CA LYS A 283 -34.61 12.98 22.31
C LYS A 283 -34.68 11.47 22.04
N ILE A 284 -34.17 11.06 20.89
CA ILE A 284 -34.23 9.68 20.41
C ILE A 284 -32.96 8.96 20.88
N GLY A 285 -33.10 7.99 21.79
CA GLY A 285 -32.01 7.10 22.16
C GLY A 285 -31.90 5.97 21.14
N VAL A 286 -30.74 5.81 20.51
CA VAL A 286 -30.52 4.77 19.50
C VAL A 286 -29.60 3.68 20.06
N ILE A 287 -29.98 2.42 19.84
CA ILE A 287 -29.13 1.27 20.16
C ILE A 287 -29.10 0.28 19.00
N LEU A 288 -27.88 -0.10 18.59
CA LEU A 288 -27.61 -1.17 17.66
C LEU A 288 -27.37 -2.45 18.45
N LEU A 289 -28.19 -3.47 18.21
CA LEU A 289 -28.17 -4.68 19.03
C LEU A 289 -28.27 -5.92 18.15
N GLN A 290 -27.11 -6.44 17.71
CA GLN A 290 -27.02 -7.61 16.84
C GLN A 290 -26.72 -8.93 17.58
N SER A 291 -26.17 -8.84 18.80
CA SER A 291 -25.87 -10.01 19.63
C SER A 291 -27.11 -10.88 19.90
N SER A 292 -26.97 -12.21 19.79
CA SER A 292 -28.00 -13.18 20.18
C SER A 292 -27.97 -13.55 21.66
N ASN A 293 -27.05 -12.97 22.45
CA ASN A 293 -26.98 -13.23 23.88
C ASN A 293 -28.14 -12.53 24.62
N GLY A 294 -29.04 -13.32 25.20
CA GLY A 294 -30.21 -12.81 25.92
C GLY A 294 -29.89 -11.83 27.06
N MET A 295 -28.75 -11.96 27.74
CA MET A 295 -28.33 -10.99 28.76
C MET A 295 -27.99 -9.64 28.15
N THR A 296 -27.29 -9.64 27.01
CA THR A 296 -26.95 -8.43 26.24
C THR A 296 -28.20 -7.74 25.75
N ILE A 297 -29.16 -8.50 25.20
CA ILE A 297 -30.42 -7.98 24.70
C ILE A 297 -31.23 -7.33 25.82
N ASN A 298 -31.40 -8.04 26.94
CA ASN A 298 -32.12 -7.55 28.10
C ASN A 298 -31.48 -6.28 28.68
N ALA A 299 -30.14 -6.23 28.77
CA ALA A 299 -29.41 -5.06 29.26
C ALA A 299 -29.54 -3.84 28.34
N GLY A 300 -29.52 -4.04 27.02
CA GLY A 300 -29.73 -2.98 26.02
C GLY A 300 -31.15 -2.40 26.11
N LEU A 301 -32.16 -3.26 26.05
CA LEU A 301 -33.57 -2.87 26.15
C LEU A 301 -33.90 -2.19 27.49
N LYS A 302 -33.32 -2.66 28.60
CA LYS A 302 -33.53 -2.05 29.91
C LYS A 302 -33.05 -0.59 29.94
N ARG A 303 -31.96 -0.28 29.23
CA ARG A 303 -31.48 1.10 29.12
C ARG A 303 -32.32 1.91 28.13
N LEU A 304 -32.67 1.33 26.99
CA LEU A 304 -33.52 1.98 25.98
C LEU A 304 -34.90 2.37 26.52
N THR A 305 -35.44 1.60 27.47
CA THR A 305 -36.75 1.86 28.11
C THR A 305 -36.69 2.73 29.37
N ASP A 306 -35.49 3.15 29.81
CA ASP A 306 -35.29 4.00 31.00
C ASP A 306 -35.19 5.49 30.60
N TYR A 307 -36.28 6.01 30.03
CA TYR A 307 -36.36 7.36 29.49
C TYR A 307 -36.00 8.44 30.50
N LYS A 308 -36.34 8.25 31.79
CA LYS A 308 -36.02 9.22 32.84
C LYS A 308 -34.52 9.30 33.10
N LYS A 309 -33.83 8.15 33.17
CA LYS A 309 -32.40 8.10 33.47
C LYS A 309 -31.55 8.67 32.33
N PHE A 310 -31.95 8.40 31.09
CA PHE A 310 -31.19 8.79 29.89
C PHE A 310 -31.73 10.05 29.21
N ASP A 311 -32.77 10.66 29.77
CA ASP A 311 -33.41 11.87 29.24
C ASP A 311 -33.82 11.67 27.78
N LEU A 312 -34.66 10.66 27.55
CA LEU A 312 -35.20 10.28 26.25
C LEU A 312 -36.70 10.60 26.17
N THR A 313 -37.15 10.93 24.97
CA THR A 313 -38.58 10.98 24.63
C THR A 313 -38.99 9.79 23.77
N ARG A 314 -38.01 9.15 23.09
CA ARG A 314 -38.20 7.97 22.25
C ARG A 314 -36.99 7.04 22.33
N GLY A 315 -37.22 5.74 22.33
CA GLY A 315 -36.19 4.72 22.17
C GLY A 315 -36.29 4.06 20.79
N CYS A 316 -35.16 3.88 20.13
CA CYS A 316 -35.04 3.27 18.81
C CYS A 316 -34.10 2.06 18.88
N LEU A 317 -34.65 0.87 18.71
CA LEU A 317 -33.92 -0.39 18.58
C LEU A 317 -33.60 -0.64 17.11
N VAL A 318 -32.32 -0.72 16.76
CA VAL A 318 -31.87 -1.05 15.41
C VAL A 318 -31.30 -2.47 15.43
N ARG A 319 -32.04 -3.43 14.84
CA ARG A 319 -31.72 -4.86 14.92
C ARG A 319 -32.34 -5.65 13.76
N SER A 320 -31.61 -6.64 13.24
CA SER A 320 -32.05 -7.51 12.13
C SER A 320 -32.61 -8.86 12.56
N ARG A 321 -32.28 -9.32 13.77
CA ARG A 321 -32.67 -10.64 14.31
C ARG A 321 -33.86 -10.56 15.25
N LYS A 322 -34.73 -11.56 15.28
CA LYS A 322 -35.80 -11.64 16.27
C LYS A 322 -35.24 -11.70 17.68
N ILE A 323 -36.04 -11.28 18.66
CA ILE A 323 -35.76 -11.56 20.06
C ILE A 323 -36.41 -12.91 20.36
N ASN A 324 -35.65 -13.85 20.96
CA ASN A 324 -36.17 -15.17 21.30
C ASN A 324 -37.51 -15.07 22.05
N PRO A 325 -38.58 -15.75 21.60
CA PRO A 325 -39.89 -15.74 22.28
C PRO A 325 -39.83 -16.24 23.73
N THR A 326 -38.86 -17.11 24.05
CA THR A 326 -38.69 -17.67 25.40
C THR A 326 -37.99 -16.70 26.36
N ALA A 327 -37.35 -15.64 25.85
CA ALA A 327 -36.68 -14.63 26.65
C ALA A 327 -37.67 -13.61 27.24
N TYR A 328 -38.52 -14.07 28.19
CA TYR A 328 -39.65 -13.31 28.73
C TYR A 328 -39.29 -11.90 29.24
N ALA A 329 -38.12 -11.74 29.87
CA ALA A 329 -37.67 -10.43 30.34
C ALA A 329 -37.40 -9.45 29.17
N SER A 330 -36.74 -9.93 28.13
CA SER A 330 -36.47 -9.15 26.91
C SER A 330 -37.75 -8.84 26.14
N GLN A 331 -38.66 -9.82 26.00
CA GLN A 331 -39.96 -9.62 25.35
C GLN A 331 -40.79 -8.56 26.09
N LYS A 332 -40.86 -8.62 27.42
CA LYS A 332 -41.56 -7.62 28.22
C LYS A 332 -40.98 -6.21 28.03
N LEU A 333 -39.66 -6.07 27.94
CA LEU A 333 -39.03 -4.78 27.69
C LEU A 333 -39.23 -4.29 26.26
N LYS A 334 -39.24 -5.20 25.28
CA LYS A 334 -39.60 -4.91 23.88
C LYS A 334 -41.04 -4.39 23.79
N ASP A 335 -42.00 -5.12 24.37
CA ASP A 335 -43.40 -4.72 24.36
C ASP A 335 -43.61 -3.39 25.07
N LYS A 336 -42.91 -3.16 26.19
CA LYS A 336 -42.91 -1.87 26.88
C LYS A 336 -42.38 -0.75 25.97
N LEU A 337 -41.27 -0.98 25.26
CA LEU A 337 -40.71 0.00 24.32
C LEU A 337 -41.74 0.37 23.24
N LEU A 338 -42.28 -0.63 22.56
CA LEU A 338 -43.13 -0.46 21.37
C LEU A 338 -44.55 0.01 21.72
N LEU A 339 -45.20 -0.64 22.69
CA LEU A 339 -46.63 -0.45 22.97
C LEU A 339 -46.90 0.61 24.05
N GLU A 340 -45.99 0.79 25.01
CA GLU A 340 -46.22 1.69 26.16
C GLU A 340 -45.46 3.01 26.06
N GLN A 341 -44.29 3.02 25.40
CA GLN A 341 -43.35 4.16 25.44
C GLN A 341 -43.14 4.85 24.08
N GLY A 342 -43.91 4.47 23.05
CA GLY A 342 -43.82 5.06 21.70
C GLY A 342 -42.43 4.92 21.10
N GLY A 343 -41.72 3.85 21.45
CA GLY A 343 -40.45 3.49 20.85
C GLY A 343 -40.65 2.66 19.59
N GLU A 344 -39.54 2.38 18.92
CA GLU A 344 -39.54 1.74 17.60
C GLU A 344 -38.47 0.67 17.51
N TRP A 345 -38.76 -0.37 16.71
CA TRP A 345 -37.79 -1.35 16.30
C TRP A 345 -37.65 -1.28 14.78
N ILE A 346 -36.47 -0.85 14.35
CA ILE A 346 -36.08 -0.74 12.95
C ILE A 346 -35.28 -1.96 12.53
N LEU A 347 -35.68 -2.55 11.41
CA LEU A 347 -34.95 -3.64 10.77
C LEU A 347 -33.60 -3.12 10.27
N LEU A 348 -32.50 -3.70 10.75
CA LEU A 348 -31.17 -3.37 10.23
C LEU A 348 -30.90 -4.14 8.94
N ALA A 349 -31.19 -3.57 7.78
CA ALA A 349 -30.83 -4.16 6.50
C ALA A 349 -29.36 -3.85 6.16
N ALA A 350 -28.61 -4.88 5.74
CA ALA A 350 -27.20 -4.76 5.40
C ALA A 350 -26.97 -3.70 4.29
N GLU A 351 -27.82 -3.68 3.28
CA GLU A 351 -27.74 -2.74 2.15
C GLU A 351 -27.93 -1.27 2.55
N GLU A 352 -28.60 -1.00 3.67
CA GLU A 352 -28.89 0.37 4.12
C GLU A 352 -27.74 0.94 4.97
N ILE A 353 -27.07 0.10 5.76
CA ILE A 353 -25.92 0.52 6.58
C ILE A 353 -24.60 0.51 5.80
N LYS A 354 -24.47 -0.36 4.79
CA LYS A 354 -23.29 -0.50 3.94
C LYS A 354 -22.78 0.81 3.31
N PRO A 355 -23.61 1.67 2.69
CA PRO A 355 -23.13 2.96 2.17
C PRO A 355 -22.63 3.91 3.26
N LEU A 356 -23.21 3.87 4.46
CA LEU A 356 -22.76 4.70 5.58
C LEU A 356 -21.39 4.24 6.10
N LEU A 357 -21.18 2.92 6.15
CA LEU A 357 -19.89 2.33 6.52
C LEU A 357 -18.80 2.72 5.53
N ALA A 358 -19.07 2.60 4.23
CA ALA A 358 -18.09 2.93 3.18
C ALA A 358 -17.70 4.41 3.22
N ILE A 359 -18.67 5.31 3.36
CA ILE A 359 -18.39 6.76 3.48
C ILE A 359 -17.57 7.05 4.74
N HIS A 360 -17.91 6.44 5.86
CA HIS A 360 -17.17 6.62 7.10
C HIS A 360 -15.73 6.11 6.97
N GLU A 361 -15.51 4.97 6.30
CA GLU A 361 -14.16 4.46 6.00
C GLU A 361 -13.35 5.44 5.14
N LEU A 362 -13.93 5.97 4.06
CA LEU A 362 -13.28 6.98 3.24
C LEU A 362 -12.86 8.21 4.05
N TYR A 363 -13.75 8.68 4.94
CA TYR A 363 -13.46 9.81 5.82
C TYR A 363 -12.30 9.51 6.78
N GLN A 364 -12.23 8.32 7.37
CA GLN A 364 -11.13 7.92 8.25
C GLN A 364 -9.78 7.84 7.52
N ASN A 365 -9.81 7.52 6.23
CA ASN A 365 -8.64 7.29 5.39
C ASN A 365 -8.26 8.51 4.52
N LEU A 366 -8.82 9.69 4.79
CA LEU A 366 -8.53 10.93 4.02
C LEU A 366 -7.04 11.30 3.94
N LYS A 367 -6.23 10.88 4.92
CA LYS A 367 -4.78 11.16 4.92
C LYS A 367 -4.02 10.46 3.80
N ASP A 368 -4.53 9.32 3.37
CA ASP A 368 -3.93 8.48 2.33
C ASP A 368 -4.69 8.60 1.01
N ALA A 369 -5.70 9.47 0.94
CA ALA A 369 -6.54 9.69 -0.23
C ALA A 369 -6.03 10.86 -1.09
N ASP A 370 -6.32 10.80 -2.38
CA ASP A 370 -5.99 11.85 -3.36
C ASP A 370 -7.03 13.00 -3.41
N PHE A 371 -7.99 13.01 -2.49
CA PHE A 371 -9.03 14.04 -2.37
C PHE A 371 -9.14 14.58 -0.94
N SER A 372 -9.62 15.81 -0.82
CA SER A 372 -9.79 16.53 0.44
C SER A 372 -11.12 16.21 1.14
N GLU A 373 -11.19 16.56 2.42
CA GLU A 373 -12.44 16.48 3.20
C GLU A 373 -13.56 17.27 2.52
N ASP A 374 -13.32 18.53 2.14
CA ASP A 374 -14.33 19.39 1.49
C ASP A 374 -14.89 18.76 0.20
N GLU A 375 -14.04 18.10 -0.59
CA GLU A 375 -14.45 17.40 -1.80
C GLU A 375 -15.31 16.17 -1.49
N LEU A 376 -14.94 15.39 -0.47
CA LEU A 376 -15.74 14.27 0.01
C LEU A 376 -17.10 14.74 0.53
N MET A 377 -17.14 15.78 1.35
CA MET A 377 -18.40 16.30 1.91
C MET A 377 -19.32 16.86 0.83
N LYS A 378 -18.75 17.54 -0.17
CA LYS A 378 -19.51 17.99 -1.33
C LYS A 378 -20.07 16.81 -2.13
N TYR A 379 -19.27 15.78 -2.39
CA TYR A 379 -19.72 14.56 -3.05
C TYR A 379 -20.87 13.88 -2.30
N ILE A 380 -20.76 13.76 -0.97
CA ILE A 380 -21.81 13.21 -0.10
C ILE A 380 -23.11 14.00 -0.22
N GLN A 381 -23.01 15.33 -0.25
CA GLN A 381 -24.16 16.22 -0.38
C GLN A 381 -24.80 16.12 -1.77
N ASP A 382 -24.00 16.15 -2.83
CA ASP A 382 -24.46 16.09 -4.23
C ASP A 382 -25.18 14.77 -4.52
N LYS A 383 -24.65 13.66 -4.00
CA LYS A 383 -25.25 12.31 -4.09
C LYS A 383 -26.34 12.04 -3.06
N ARG A 384 -26.52 12.96 -2.10
CA ARG A 384 -27.55 12.89 -1.05
C ARG A 384 -27.49 11.61 -0.20
N PHE A 385 -26.31 11.01 -0.03
CA PHE A 385 -26.14 9.71 0.62
C PHE A 385 -26.80 9.61 1.99
N PHE A 386 -26.68 10.64 2.83
CA PHE A 386 -27.27 10.61 4.18
C PHE A 386 -28.76 10.99 4.18
N VAL A 387 -29.17 11.91 3.31
CA VAL A 387 -30.55 12.43 3.31
C VAL A 387 -31.52 11.40 2.74
N ASP A 388 -31.09 10.64 1.74
CA ASP A 388 -31.94 9.65 1.06
C ASP A 388 -31.77 8.23 1.62
N ASN A 389 -30.91 8.02 2.62
CA ASN A 389 -30.70 6.72 3.26
C ASN A 389 -31.96 6.29 4.04
N LEU A 390 -32.44 5.08 3.75
CA LEU A 390 -33.68 4.54 4.34
C LEU A 390 -33.56 4.33 5.85
N LEU A 391 -32.47 3.73 6.33
CA LEU A 391 -32.23 3.53 7.76
C LEU A 391 -32.23 4.87 8.54
N ILE A 392 -31.63 5.93 7.99
CA ILE A 392 -31.64 7.25 8.63
C ILE A 392 -33.06 7.82 8.69
N LYS A 393 -33.82 7.73 7.59
CA LYS A 393 -35.21 8.20 7.57
C LYS A 393 -36.05 7.44 8.58
N GLU A 394 -35.90 6.13 8.63
CA GLU A 394 -36.65 5.28 9.56
C GLU A 394 -36.30 5.59 11.02
N ILE A 395 -35.04 5.87 11.35
CA ILE A 395 -34.66 6.28 12.71
C ILE A 395 -35.36 7.59 13.13
N LEU A 396 -35.68 8.45 12.17
CA LEU A 396 -36.30 9.75 12.39
C LEU A 396 -37.81 9.76 12.20
N SER A 397 -38.40 8.76 11.53
CA SER A 397 -39.82 8.67 11.23
C SER A 397 -40.67 8.58 12.51
N ALA A 398 -41.99 8.67 12.34
CA ALA A 398 -42.91 8.51 13.45
C ALA A 398 -43.02 7.01 13.82
N PRO A 399 -42.95 6.65 15.11
CA PRO A 399 -42.86 5.26 15.54
C PRO A 399 -44.14 4.50 15.20
N GLU A 400 -44.02 3.39 14.47
CA GLU A 400 -45.17 2.53 14.18
C GLU A 400 -45.59 1.65 15.37
N GLY A 401 -44.67 1.44 16.32
CA GLY A 401 -44.92 0.64 17.53
C GLY A 401 -45.14 -0.85 17.27
N VAL A 402 -44.67 -1.36 16.12
CA VAL A 402 -44.77 -2.76 15.70
C VAL A 402 -43.39 -3.38 15.47
N GLU A 403 -43.34 -4.71 15.52
CA GLU A 403 -42.13 -5.47 15.21
C GLU A 403 -42.02 -5.66 13.68
N PRO A 404 -40.84 -5.48 13.07
CA PRO A 404 -40.69 -5.68 11.62
C PRO A 404 -40.90 -7.13 11.20
N GLU A 405 -41.67 -7.34 10.12
CA GLU A 405 -42.04 -8.69 9.64
C GLU A 405 -40.83 -9.50 9.10
N ASP A 406 -39.85 -8.84 8.49
CA ASP A 406 -38.71 -9.46 7.79
C ASP A 406 -37.48 -9.70 8.69
N THR A 407 -37.69 -9.89 9.99
CA THR A 407 -36.61 -10.18 10.94
C THR A 407 -36.13 -11.63 10.82
N LEU A 408 -34.81 -11.83 10.88
CA LEU A 408 -34.18 -13.16 10.83
C LEU A 408 -34.43 -13.93 12.14
N ASP A 409 -34.79 -15.20 12.05
CA ASP A 409 -34.88 -16.05 13.25
C ASP A 409 -33.47 -16.24 13.85
N GLU A 410 -33.35 -16.24 15.18
CA GLU A 410 -32.07 -16.58 15.82
C GLU A 410 -31.74 -18.05 15.51
N ASP A 411 -30.62 -18.30 14.82
CA ASP A 411 -30.16 -19.64 14.52
C ASP A 411 -30.12 -20.51 15.79
N VAL A 412 -30.95 -21.55 15.82
CA VAL A 412 -30.87 -22.64 16.78
C VAL A 412 -29.73 -23.56 16.35
N SER A 413 -28.50 -23.06 16.30
CA SER A 413 -27.31 -23.90 16.22
C SER A 413 -26.89 -24.26 17.63
N GLY A 414 -27.39 -25.40 18.12
CA GLY A 414 -26.90 -26.01 19.35
C GLY A 414 -25.45 -26.44 19.20
N ASP A 415 -24.63 -26.12 20.19
CA ASP A 415 -23.60 -27.06 20.62
C ASP A 415 -23.58 -27.13 22.14
N LEU A 416 -23.95 -28.32 22.61
CA LEU A 416 -23.85 -28.79 23.97
C LEU A 416 -22.38 -28.86 24.34
N ASN A 417 -21.93 -28.03 25.27
CA ASN A 417 -20.87 -28.45 26.18
C ASN A 417 -21.22 -28.02 27.61
N ASN A 418 -21.85 -28.98 28.29
CA ASN A 418 -21.92 -29.09 29.73
C ASN A 418 -20.50 -29.04 30.32
N SER A 419 -20.25 -28.02 31.13
CA SER A 419 -19.57 -28.20 32.41
C SER A 419 -19.97 -27.08 33.36
N CYS A 420 -20.96 -27.40 34.18
CA CYS A 420 -21.29 -26.71 35.42
C CYS A 420 -20.11 -26.84 36.41
N PRO A 421 -19.55 -25.75 36.95
CA PRO A 421 -18.87 -25.79 38.23
C PRO A 421 -19.92 -25.57 39.30
N GLN A 422 -20.16 -26.61 40.10
CA GLN A 422 -21.00 -26.56 41.27
C GLN A 422 -20.49 -25.51 42.27
N ASP A 423 -21.45 -24.86 42.92
CA ASP A 423 -21.27 -24.07 44.13
C ASP A 423 -20.42 -24.81 45.17
N THR A 424 -19.37 -24.15 45.65
CA THR A 424 -18.89 -24.36 47.02
C THR A 424 -18.94 -23.02 47.72
N GLU A 425 -19.97 -22.87 48.55
CA GLU A 425 -19.96 -22.00 49.71
C GLU A 425 -18.67 -22.25 50.50
N ASN A 426 -17.85 -21.21 50.69
CA ASN A 426 -16.92 -21.14 51.80
C ASN A 426 -17.11 -19.79 52.48
N LEU A 427 -17.90 -19.85 53.55
CA LEU A 427 -17.91 -18.89 54.65
C LEU A 427 -16.58 -19.02 55.40
N GLU A 428 -15.75 -17.98 55.37
CA GLU A 428 -14.84 -17.70 56.49
C GLU A 428 -14.98 -16.24 56.89
N GLU A 429 -15.76 -16.04 57.95
CA GLU A 429 -15.75 -14.88 58.82
C GLU A 429 -14.36 -14.76 59.48
N LEU A 430 -13.64 -13.67 59.21
CA LEU A 430 -12.50 -13.25 60.02
C LEU A 430 -12.98 -12.25 61.06
N ASN A 431 -13.30 -12.78 62.25
CA ASN A 431 -13.41 -12.03 63.49
C ASN A 431 -12.05 -11.42 63.85
N LEU A 432 -12.03 -10.09 64.00
CA LEU A 432 -11.04 -9.42 64.83
C LEU A 432 -11.44 -9.61 66.30
N SER A 433 -10.59 -10.26 67.08
CA SER A 433 -10.51 -10.06 68.52
C SER A 433 -9.06 -10.13 68.98
N GLU A 434 -8.73 -9.17 69.83
CA GLU A 434 -7.45 -8.84 70.38
C GLU A 434 -6.86 -9.91 71.34
N GLU A 435 -5.60 -9.66 71.67
CA GLU A 435 -4.93 -9.89 72.96
C GLU A 435 -4.04 -11.13 73.18
N THR A 436 -2.75 -10.78 73.28
CA THR A 436 -1.78 -11.11 74.34
C THR A 436 -0.96 -12.40 74.29
N ASP A 437 0.35 -12.14 74.27
CA ASP A 437 1.36 -12.63 75.20
C ASP A 437 1.94 -14.05 75.12
N GLN A 438 3.27 -14.01 74.87
CA GLN A 438 4.34 -14.58 75.70
C GLN A 438 5.04 -15.90 75.28
N ILE A 439 6.29 -15.69 74.85
CA ILE A 439 7.59 -16.23 75.37
C ILE A 439 7.85 -17.75 75.36
N SER A 440 9.08 -18.06 74.93
CA SER A 440 9.91 -19.28 75.13
C SER A 440 9.83 -20.25 73.94
N THR A 441 10.92 -20.66 73.28
CA THR A 441 12.33 -20.81 73.69
C THR A 441 13.20 -20.86 72.44
#